data_AF-A0A6P4JNU4-F1
#
_entry.id   AF-A0A6P4JNU4-F1
#
_cell.length_a   1.000
_cell.length_b   1.000
_cell.length_c   1.000
_cell.angle_alpha   90.00
_cell.angle_beta   90.00
_cell.angle_gamma   90.00
#
_symmetry.space_group_name_H-M   'P 1'
#
loop_
_entity.id
_entity.type
_entity.pdbx_description
1 polymer ?
#
loop_
_entity_poly.entity_id
_entity_poly.type
_entity_poly.pdbx_seq_one_letter_code
_entity_poly.pdbx_strand_id
1 'polypeptide(L)'
;MAGSRVPWDSPDTLYRVITLDPNLEFHEYPVATTTTTTPIQVIMYVATQANDSYAGDVWEVASIARQIFSSAGPSGPNREYLFNLATAMAELFPGAVDEHLEELVVNVRRHIAEDEPHLLRQAVLEEIASILREKELQEQAQAQKLEELLMRCQQPGGREWLLHGALQQRRSET
;
A
#
# COMPACT_ATOMS: atom_id res chain seq x y z
N MET A 1 -32.39 -9.71 -18.79
CA MET A 1 -31.38 -10.09 -19.80
C MET A 1 -30.22 -10.71 -19.05
N ALA A 2 -30.03 -12.02 -19.20
CA ALA A 2 -29.07 -12.81 -18.43
C ALA A 2 -27.63 -12.42 -18.78
N GLY A 3 -26.79 -12.19 -17.76
CA GLY A 3 -25.36 -11.98 -17.94
C GLY A 3 -24.69 -13.29 -18.35
N SER A 4 -24.08 -13.32 -19.53
CA SER A 4 -23.27 -14.46 -19.95
C SER A 4 -21.97 -14.48 -19.15
N ARG A 5 -21.74 -15.57 -18.42
CA ARG A 5 -20.40 -15.91 -17.91
C ARG A 5 -19.57 -16.37 -19.10
N VAL A 6 -18.55 -15.60 -19.46
CA VAL A 6 -17.56 -16.02 -20.44
C VAL A 6 -16.59 -16.99 -19.75
N PRO A 7 -16.34 -18.20 -20.28
CA PRO A 7 -15.42 -19.16 -19.69
C PRO A 7 -13.98 -18.63 -19.71
N TRP A 8 -13.23 -18.88 -18.64
CA TRP A 8 -11.82 -18.51 -18.46
C TRP A 8 -10.84 -19.11 -19.49
N ASP A 9 -11.34 -19.97 -20.37
CA ASP A 9 -10.59 -20.73 -21.38
C ASP A 9 -10.77 -20.15 -22.80
N SER A 10 -11.34 -18.94 -22.93
CA SER A 10 -11.44 -18.28 -24.24
C SER A 10 -10.12 -17.55 -24.56
N PRO A 11 -9.52 -17.79 -25.75
CA PRO A 11 -8.26 -17.16 -26.17
C PRO A 11 -8.36 -15.62 -26.29
N ASP A 12 -9.57 -15.05 -26.29
CA ASP A 12 -9.82 -13.60 -26.31
C ASP A 12 -9.77 -12.93 -24.92
N THR A 13 -9.51 -13.68 -23.84
CA THR A 13 -9.56 -13.17 -22.45
C THR A 13 -8.25 -12.49 -22.00
N LEU A 14 -7.25 -12.37 -22.87
CA LEU A 14 -5.92 -11.87 -22.50
C LEU A 14 -5.76 -10.34 -22.46
N TYR A 15 -6.77 -9.55 -22.84
CA TYR A 15 -6.58 -8.11 -23.10
C TYR A 15 -7.45 -7.14 -22.31
N ARG A 16 -8.06 -7.56 -21.19
CA ARG A 16 -8.68 -6.59 -20.28
C ARG A 16 -8.14 -6.73 -18.87
N VAL A 17 -7.50 -5.64 -18.44
CA VAL A 17 -6.98 -5.34 -17.11
C VAL A 17 -5.57 -5.88 -16.85
N ILE A 18 -4.57 -5.23 -17.45
CA ILE A 18 -3.54 -4.45 -16.75
C ILE A 18 -3.10 -3.40 -17.78
N THR A 19 -3.18 -2.10 -17.45
CA THR A 19 -2.48 -1.09 -18.24
C THR A 19 -1.00 -1.31 -18.00
N LEU A 20 -0.37 -2.19 -18.78
CA LEU A 20 1.06 -2.43 -18.69
C LEU A 20 1.79 -1.17 -19.16
N ASP A 21 2.83 -0.79 -18.42
CA ASP A 21 3.76 0.27 -18.80
C ASP A 21 4.22 0.04 -20.26
N PRO A 22 4.16 1.05 -21.15
CA PRO A 22 4.64 0.92 -22.53
C PRO A 22 6.13 0.55 -22.63
N ASN A 23 6.90 0.71 -21.56
CA ASN A 23 8.34 0.39 -21.49
C ASN A 23 8.63 -1.02 -20.94
N LEU A 24 7.65 -1.90 -20.91
CA LEU A 24 7.81 -3.24 -20.36
C LEU A 24 8.58 -4.15 -21.33
N GLU A 25 9.80 -4.52 -20.93
CA GLU A 25 10.64 -5.44 -21.69
C GLU A 25 10.34 -6.91 -21.34
N PHE A 26 10.30 -7.79 -22.34
CA PHE A 26 10.09 -9.22 -22.15
C PHE A 26 11.43 -9.95 -22.06
N HIS A 27 11.65 -10.67 -20.96
CA HIS A 27 12.87 -11.46 -20.74
C HIS A 27 12.56 -12.96 -20.71
N GLU A 28 13.27 -13.73 -21.53
CA GLU A 28 13.25 -15.20 -21.47
C GLU A 28 14.18 -15.69 -20.34
N TYR A 29 13.63 -16.45 -19.39
CA TYR A 29 14.43 -17.06 -18.33
C TYR A 29 14.87 -18.48 -18.74
N PRO A 30 16.17 -18.81 -18.64
CA PRO A 30 16.66 -20.15 -18.98
C PRO A 30 16.13 -21.19 -17.98
N VAL A 31 15.59 -22.28 -18.52
CA VAL A 31 15.04 -23.40 -17.75
C VAL A 31 16.14 -24.06 -16.92
N ALA A 32 15.99 -24.06 -15.60
CA ALA A 32 16.83 -24.86 -14.71
C ALA A 32 16.40 -26.35 -14.80
N THR A 33 17.30 -27.21 -15.27
CA THR A 33 17.08 -28.64 -15.50
C THR A 33 17.25 -29.45 -14.22
N THR A 34 16.31 -29.39 -13.28
CA THR A 34 16.37 -30.26 -12.08
C THR A 34 15.07 -30.96 -11.67
N THR A 35 14.02 -30.88 -12.49
CA THR A 35 12.77 -31.65 -12.26
C THR A 35 12.46 -32.58 -13.43
N THR A 36 11.98 -33.80 -13.14
CA THR A 36 11.48 -34.79 -14.12
C THR A 36 10.21 -34.35 -14.87
N THR A 37 9.76 -33.12 -14.62
CA THR A 37 8.58 -32.49 -15.20
C THR A 37 9.00 -31.63 -16.39
N THR A 38 8.25 -31.74 -17.50
CA THR A 38 8.46 -30.89 -18.68
C THR A 38 8.30 -29.41 -18.30
N PRO A 39 9.26 -28.54 -18.65
CA PRO A 39 9.17 -27.11 -18.39
C PRO A 39 7.91 -26.52 -19.03
N ILE A 40 7.28 -25.56 -18.35
CA ILE A 40 6.18 -24.77 -18.90
C ILE A 40 6.68 -23.40 -19.30
N GLN A 41 6.18 -22.87 -20.41
CA GLN A 41 6.47 -21.50 -20.83
C GLN A 41 5.60 -20.52 -20.03
N VAL A 42 6.23 -19.51 -19.43
CA VAL A 42 5.56 -18.46 -18.66
C VAL A 42 5.96 -17.09 -19.20
N ILE A 43 5.04 -16.13 -19.11
CA ILE A 43 5.33 -14.71 -19.37
C ILE A 43 5.54 -14.05 -18.01
N MET A 44 6.68 -13.38 -17.84
CA MET A 44 7.01 -12.66 -16.61
C MET A 44 7.20 -11.17 -16.92
N TYR A 45 6.68 -10.33 -16.04
CA TYR A 45 6.83 -8.89 -16.12
C TYR A 45 7.84 -8.43 -15.08
N VAL A 46 8.97 -7.90 -15.53
CA VAL A 46 10.04 -7.38 -14.66
C VAL A 46 10.37 -5.97 -15.12
N ALA A 47 10.21 -5.00 -14.23
CA ALA A 47 10.63 -3.63 -14.50
C ALA A 47 12.16 -3.55 -14.50
N THR A 48 12.75 -2.86 -15.48
CA THR A 48 14.19 -2.59 -15.53
C THR A 48 14.53 -1.31 -14.78
N GLN A 49 15.82 -1.05 -14.55
CA GLN A 49 16.30 0.20 -13.96
C GLN A 49 15.98 1.45 -14.80
N ALA A 50 15.61 1.27 -16.07
CA ALA A 50 15.17 2.35 -16.95
C ALA A 50 13.70 2.76 -16.71
N ASN A 51 12.96 2.05 -15.86
CA ASN A 51 11.58 2.40 -15.52
C ASN A 51 11.55 3.73 -14.75
N ASP A 52 10.69 4.67 -15.15
CA ASP A 52 10.53 5.97 -14.49
C ASP A 52 10.14 5.88 -13.01
N SER A 53 9.56 4.74 -12.60
CA SER A 53 9.19 4.45 -11.21
C SER A 53 10.28 3.68 -10.43
N TYR A 54 11.44 3.41 -11.03
CA TYR A 54 12.56 2.80 -10.32
C TYR A 54 13.07 3.76 -9.24
N ALA A 55 12.92 3.37 -7.97
CA ALA A 55 13.30 4.19 -6.83
C ALA A 55 14.82 4.29 -6.60
N GLY A 56 15.62 3.72 -7.50
CA GLY A 56 17.06 3.61 -7.35
C GLY A 56 17.46 2.45 -6.45
N ASP A 57 18.75 2.42 -6.15
CA ASP A 57 19.45 1.42 -5.35
C ASP A 57 19.18 1.63 -3.84
N VAL A 58 17.92 1.45 -3.43
CA VAL A 58 17.50 1.53 -2.03
C VAL A 58 17.71 0.17 -1.38
N TRP A 59 18.88 -0.03 -0.78
CA TRP A 59 19.26 -1.31 -0.16
C TRP A 59 18.88 -1.43 1.33
N GLU A 60 18.58 -0.30 1.98
CA GLU A 60 18.33 -0.26 3.43
C GLU A 60 16.87 -0.58 3.75
N VAL A 61 16.65 -1.71 4.42
CA VAL A 61 15.31 -2.15 4.86
C VAL A 61 14.59 -1.11 5.70
N ALA A 62 15.31 -0.39 6.57
CA ALA A 62 14.72 0.68 7.39
C ALA A 62 14.12 1.80 6.53
N SER A 63 14.80 2.19 5.46
CA SER A 63 14.37 3.23 4.52
C SER A 63 13.15 2.77 3.72
N ILE A 64 13.17 1.53 3.22
CA ILE A 64 12.04 0.93 2.50
C ILE A 64 10.83 0.78 3.43
N ALA A 65 11.00 0.24 4.63
CA ALA A 65 9.93 0.04 5.59
C ALA A 65 9.27 1.36 5.99
N ARG A 66 10.05 2.42 6.18
CA ARG A 66 9.52 3.76 6.43
C ARG A 66 8.68 4.27 5.27
N GLN A 67 9.16 4.10 4.04
CA GLN A 67 8.41 4.46 2.84
C GLN A 67 7.10 3.66 2.71
N ILE A 68 7.12 2.34 2.95
CA ILE A 68 5.92 1.49 2.94
C ILE A 68 4.92 1.96 4.00
N PHE A 69 5.40 2.25 5.22
CA PHE A 69 4.56 2.73 6.30
C PHE A 69 3.86 4.06 5.97
N SER A 70 4.57 5.01 5.34
CA SER A 70 4.04 6.35 5.07
C SER A 70 3.29 6.50 3.74
N SER A 71 3.31 5.48 2.87
CA SER A 71 2.76 5.60 1.51
C SER A 71 1.35 5.06 1.37
N ALA A 72 0.52 5.78 0.62
CA ALA A 72 -0.79 5.34 0.17
C ALA A 72 -1.03 5.78 -1.28
N GLY A 73 -1.71 4.94 -2.06
CA GLY A 73 -2.11 5.22 -3.43
C GLY A 73 -3.62 5.03 -3.63
N PRO A 74 -4.12 5.14 -4.88
CA PRO A 74 -5.53 4.92 -5.21
C PRO A 74 -6.05 3.54 -4.78
N SER A 75 -5.17 2.54 -4.71
CA SER A 75 -5.48 1.17 -4.28
C SER A 75 -5.45 0.97 -2.76
N GLY A 76 -5.12 2.00 -1.98
CA GLY A 76 -5.00 1.93 -0.53
C GLY A 76 -3.57 2.08 0.02
N PRO A 77 -3.37 1.84 1.32
CA PRO A 77 -2.08 1.93 1.99
C PRO A 77 -1.07 0.88 1.48
N ASN A 78 0.19 1.26 1.27
CA ASN A 78 1.22 0.35 0.76
C ASN A 78 1.52 -0.80 1.75
N ARG A 79 1.39 -0.54 3.07
CA ARG A 79 1.52 -1.58 4.10
C ARG A 79 0.52 -2.74 3.94
N GLU A 80 -0.67 -2.50 3.40
CA GLU A 80 -1.65 -3.57 3.16
C GLU A 80 -1.17 -4.50 2.05
N TYR A 81 -0.58 -3.94 0.99
CA TYR A 81 0.05 -4.73 -0.06
C TYR A 81 1.14 -5.65 0.52
N LEU A 82 2.03 -5.11 1.36
CA LEU A 82 3.09 -5.89 2.01
C LEU A 82 2.54 -7.05 2.83
N PHE A 83 1.53 -6.80 3.67
CA PHE A 83 0.97 -7.84 4.54
C PHE A 83 0.18 -8.89 3.76
N ASN A 84 -0.54 -8.48 2.72
CA ASN A 84 -1.24 -9.42 1.84
C ASN A 84 -0.26 -10.31 1.08
N LEU A 85 0.86 -9.76 0.61
CA LEU A 85 1.94 -10.53 -0.01
C LEU A 85 2.55 -11.54 0.96
N ALA A 86 2.90 -11.11 2.17
CA ALA A 86 3.45 -12.01 3.20
C ALA A 86 2.47 -13.15 3.57
N THR A 87 1.18 -12.83 3.67
CA THR A 87 0.13 -13.83 3.93
C THR A 87 0.03 -14.83 2.78
N ALA A 88 -0.02 -14.34 1.53
CA ALA A 88 -0.08 -15.21 0.36
C ALA A 88 1.15 -16.12 0.23
N MET A 89 2.35 -15.61 0.53
CA MET A 89 3.58 -16.41 0.54
C MET A 89 3.53 -17.54 1.57
N ALA A 90 3.09 -17.23 2.81
CA ALA A 90 2.97 -18.23 3.86
C ALA A 90 1.91 -19.31 3.55
N GLU A 91 0.79 -18.93 2.92
CA GLU A 91 -0.31 -19.85 2.60
C GLU A 91 -0.02 -20.73 1.37
N LEU A 92 0.55 -20.14 0.31
CA LEU A 92 0.75 -20.81 -0.97
C LEU A 92 2.10 -21.52 -1.05
N PHE A 93 3.12 -21.02 -0.35
CA PHE A 93 4.50 -21.51 -0.43
C PHE A 93 5.14 -21.66 0.97
N PRO A 94 4.58 -22.48 1.88
CA PRO A 94 5.00 -22.55 3.28
C PRO A 94 6.45 -22.98 3.53
N GLY A 95 7.14 -23.54 2.52
CA GLY A 95 8.56 -23.90 2.59
C GLY A 95 9.51 -22.90 1.93
N ALA A 96 8.99 -21.85 1.28
CA ALA A 96 9.78 -20.79 0.69
C ALA A 96 10.05 -19.71 1.74
N VAL A 97 11.33 -19.41 1.96
CA VAL A 97 11.76 -18.36 2.90
C VAL A 97 12.18 -17.14 2.09
N ASP A 98 11.60 -15.99 2.42
CA ASP A 98 11.98 -14.68 1.88
C ASP A 98 12.37 -13.77 3.05
N GLU A 99 13.66 -13.79 3.38
CA GLU A 99 14.21 -13.05 4.53
C GLU A 99 13.96 -11.53 4.40
N HIS A 100 14.00 -11.00 3.18
CA HIS A 100 13.80 -9.57 2.93
C HIS A 100 12.34 -9.16 3.18
N LEU A 101 11.39 -9.95 2.69
CA LEU A 101 9.96 -9.74 2.93
C LEU A 101 9.63 -9.81 4.43
N GLU A 102 10.17 -10.79 5.14
CA GLU A 102 9.98 -10.93 6.58
C GLU A 102 10.56 -9.74 7.35
N GLU A 103 11.76 -9.28 7.00
CA GLU A 103 12.40 -8.13 7.64
C GLU A 103 11.60 -6.84 7.42
N LEU A 104 11.06 -6.63 6.21
CA LEU A 104 10.17 -5.51 5.92
C LEU A 104 8.89 -5.58 6.76
N VAL A 105 8.25 -6.74 6.86
CA VAL A 105 7.03 -6.93 7.66
C VAL A 105 7.28 -6.56 9.13
N VAL A 106 8.40 -7.02 9.70
CA VAL A 106 8.79 -6.71 11.08
C VAL A 106 9.01 -5.20 11.26
N ASN A 107 9.77 -4.57 10.37
CA ASN A 107 10.05 -3.14 10.47
C ASN A 107 8.80 -2.27 10.28
N VAL A 108 7.91 -2.60 9.36
CA VAL A 108 6.65 -1.89 9.16
C VAL A 108 5.74 -2.06 10.39
N ARG A 109 5.65 -3.26 10.97
CA ARG A 109 4.92 -3.48 12.23
C ARG A 109 5.48 -2.65 13.39
N ARG A 110 6.81 -2.49 13.46
CA ARG A 110 7.44 -1.62 14.45
C ARG A 110 7.02 -0.17 14.26
N HIS A 111 7.04 0.37 13.04
CA HIS A 111 6.54 1.72 12.76
C HIS A 111 5.06 1.90 13.12
N ILE A 112 4.22 0.89 12.86
CA ILE A 112 2.80 0.90 13.27
C ILE A 112 2.66 1.00 14.80
N ALA A 113 3.48 0.26 15.54
CA ALA A 113 3.42 0.25 17.00
C ALA A 113 3.99 1.53 17.63
N GLU A 114 5.11 2.04 17.09
CA GLU A 114 5.87 3.14 17.67
C GLU A 114 5.39 4.51 17.16
N ASP A 115 5.16 4.67 15.86
CA ASP A 115 4.94 5.99 15.26
C ASP A 115 3.46 6.32 15.07
N GLU A 116 2.64 5.34 14.70
CA GLU A 116 1.22 5.57 14.38
C GLU A 116 0.40 6.21 15.51
N PRO A 117 0.56 5.84 16.79
CA PRO A 117 -0.16 6.50 17.89
C PRO A 117 0.20 7.98 18.01
N HIS A 118 1.48 8.32 17.81
CA HIS A 118 1.96 9.69 17.86
C HIS A 118 1.42 10.51 16.68
N LEU A 119 1.41 9.93 15.49
CA LEU A 119 0.85 10.55 14.28
C LEU A 119 -0.66 10.80 14.42
N LEU A 120 -1.41 9.82 14.93
CA LEU A 120 -2.84 9.99 15.20
C LEU A 120 -3.11 11.09 16.20
N ARG A 121 -2.36 11.12 17.30
CA ARG A 121 -2.48 12.16 18.32
C ARG A 121 -2.22 13.54 17.72
N GLN A 122 -1.15 13.67 16.93
CA GLN A 122 -0.80 14.92 16.28
C GLN A 122 -1.90 15.37 15.31
N ALA A 123 -2.37 14.48 14.43
CA ALA A 123 -3.41 14.77 13.45
C ALA A 123 -4.71 15.25 14.12
N VAL A 124 -5.15 14.56 15.17
CA VAL A 124 -6.36 14.96 15.92
C VAL A 124 -6.19 16.33 16.57
N LEU A 125 -5.03 16.59 17.18
CA LEU A 125 -4.74 17.88 17.80
C LEU A 125 -4.71 19.02 16.77
N GLU A 126 -4.19 18.76 15.57
CA GLU A 126 -4.16 19.73 14.47
C GLU A 126 -5.57 20.05 13.95
N GLU A 127 -6.43 19.05 13.81
CA GLU A 127 -7.85 19.24 13.46
C GLU A 127 -8.59 20.04 14.54
N ILE A 128 -8.42 19.69 15.82
CA ILE A 128 -9.00 20.45 16.94
C ILE A 128 -8.51 21.90 16.92
N ALA A 129 -7.20 22.10 16.77
CA ALA A 129 -6.62 23.43 16.72
C ALA A 129 -7.10 24.23 15.49
N SER A 130 -7.33 23.58 14.35
CA SER A 130 -7.93 24.19 13.17
C SER A 130 -9.34 24.72 13.46
N ILE A 131 -10.20 23.88 14.03
CA ILE A 131 -11.58 24.23 14.40
C ILE A 131 -11.62 25.41 15.39
N LEU A 132 -10.78 25.38 16.42
CA LEU A 132 -10.72 26.44 17.44
C LEU A 132 -10.14 27.76 16.92
N ARG A 133 -9.31 27.73 15.87
CA ARG A 133 -8.74 28.94 15.24
C ARG A 133 -9.72 29.66 14.32
N GLU A 134 -10.82 29.03 13.91
CA GLU A 134 -11.85 29.69 13.10
C GLU A 134 -12.60 30.74 13.94
N LYS A 135 -12.04 31.96 13.98
CA LYS A 135 -12.53 33.10 14.77
C LYS A 135 -13.90 33.63 14.34
N GLU A 136 -14.38 33.24 13.16
CA GLU A 136 -15.67 33.69 12.61
C GLU A 136 -16.85 32.82 13.06
N LEU A 137 -16.58 31.64 13.64
CA LEU A 137 -17.63 30.76 14.12
C LEU A 137 -18.08 31.16 15.53
N GLN A 138 -19.40 31.12 15.76
CA GLN A 138 -19.97 31.16 17.09
C GLN A 138 -19.51 29.92 17.89
N GLU A 139 -19.38 30.05 19.22
CA GLU A 139 -18.96 28.95 20.11
C GLU A 139 -19.80 27.67 19.89
N GLN A 140 -21.11 27.83 19.66
CA GLN A 140 -22.02 26.73 19.34
C GLN A 140 -21.59 25.94 18.09
N ALA A 141 -21.13 26.63 17.06
CA ALA A 141 -20.72 26.02 15.79
C ALA A 141 -19.35 25.33 15.91
N GLN A 142 -18.45 25.86 16.74
CA GLN A 142 -17.19 25.20 17.08
C GLN A 142 -17.44 23.89 17.85
N ALA A 143 -18.36 23.91 18.83
CA ALA A 143 -18.75 22.71 19.56
C ALA A 143 -19.32 21.63 18.63
N GLN A 144 -20.19 22.02 17.69
CA GLN A 144 -20.76 21.09 16.72
C GLN A 144 -19.68 20.45 15.83
N LYS A 145 -18.71 21.23 15.33
CA LYS A 145 -17.58 20.68 14.55
C LYS A 145 -16.71 19.70 15.35
N LEU A 146 -16.50 19.96 16.64
CA LEU A 146 -15.75 19.05 17.52
C LEU A 146 -16.50 17.73 17.76
N GLU A 147 -17.82 17.79 17.91
CA GLU A 147 -18.67 16.59 17.98
C GLU A 147 -18.64 15.78 16.69
N GLU A 148 -18.70 16.45 15.53
CA GLU A 148 -18.55 15.81 14.22
C GLU A 148 -17.19 15.12 14.06
N LEU A 149 -16.11 15.78 14.49
CA LEU A 149 -14.77 15.19 14.49
C LEU A 149 -14.70 13.96 15.39
N LEU A 150 -15.25 14.04 16.61
CA LEU A 150 -15.31 12.91 17.53
C LEU A 150 -16.08 11.73 16.94
N MET A 151 -17.26 12.00 16.37
CA MET A 151 -18.10 11.00 15.72
C MET A 151 -17.34 10.31 14.59
N ARG A 152 -16.61 11.07 13.77
CA ARG A 152 -15.80 10.54 12.67
C ARG A 152 -14.63 9.68 13.15
N CYS A 153 -13.96 10.07 14.25
CA CYS A 153 -12.89 9.28 14.85
C CYS A 153 -13.38 7.92 15.38
N GLN A 154 -14.66 7.79 15.70
CA GLN A 154 -15.27 6.55 16.20
C GLN A 154 -15.80 5.63 15.08
N GLN A 155 -15.91 6.11 13.83
CA GLN A 155 -16.34 5.29 12.71
C GLN A 155 -15.20 4.40 12.18
N PRO A 156 -15.52 3.21 11.64
CA PRO A 156 -14.57 2.45 10.83
C PRO A 156 -14.01 3.32 9.69
N GLY A 157 -12.68 3.31 9.48
CA GLY A 157 -12.03 4.18 8.48
C GLY A 157 -11.57 5.55 9.00
N GLY A 158 -12.01 5.96 10.20
CA GLY A 158 -11.64 7.25 10.78
C GLY A 158 -10.14 7.36 11.09
N ARG A 159 -9.53 6.25 11.52
CA ARG A 159 -8.10 6.14 11.79
C ARG A 159 -7.28 6.34 10.51
N GLU A 160 -7.68 5.68 9.44
CA GLU A 160 -7.04 5.72 8.13
C GLU A 160 -7.10 7.13 7.52
N TRP A 161 -8.24 7.82 7.69
CA TRP A 161 -8.40 9.20 7.24
C TRP A 161 -7.40 10.16 7.93
N LEU A 162 -7.29 10.10 9.26
CA LEU A 162 -6.35 10.93 10.03
C LEU A 162 -4.90 10.65 9.62
N LEU A 163 -4.55 9.37 9.49
CA LEU A 163 -3.19 8.96 9.11
C LEU A 163 -2.85 9.39 7.70
N HIS A 164 -3.77 9.21 6.76
CA HIS A 164 -3.57 9.62 5.37
C HIS A 164 -3.30 11.13 5.28
N GLY A 165 -4.09 11.95 5.98
CA GLY A 165 -3.85 13.40 6.06
C GLY A 165 -2.48 13.75 6.65
N ALA A 166 -2.15 13.18 7.82
CA ALA A 166 -0.89 13.45 8.51
C ALA A 166 0.35 13.06 7.70
N LEU A 167 0.29 11.92 7.00
CA LEU A 167 1.40 11.43 6.17
C LEU A 167 1.58 12.26 4.89
N GLN A 168 0.51 12.78 4.31
CA GLN A 168 0.59 13.70 3.16
C GLN A 168 1.19 15.06 3.53
N GLN A 169 0.83 15.60 4.70
CA GLN A 169 1.37 16.88 5.17
C GLN A 169 2.89 16.82 5.33
N ARG A 170 3.44 15.74 5.91
CA ARG A 170 4.90 15.58 6.04
C ARG A 170 5.66 15.52 4.71
N ARG A 171 5.06 14.93 3.66
CA ARG A 171 5.66 14.95 2.31
C ARG A 171 5.72 16.34 1.68
N SER A 172 4.93 17.28 2.18
CA SER A 172 4.90 18.67 1.69
C SER A 172 6.00 19.54 2.31
N GLU A 173 6.56 19.09 3.44
CA GLU A 173 7.53 19.83 4.26
C GLU A 173 8.98 19.34 4.07
N THR A 174 9.19 18.30 3.27
CA THR A 174 10.51 17.71 2.96
C THR A 174 10.87 17.95 1.50
#